data_AF-A0A9D7XT32-F1
#
_entry.id   AF-A0A9D7XT32-F1
#
_cell.length_a   1.000
_cell.length_b   1.000
_cell.length_c   1.000
_cell.angle_alpha   90.00
_cell.angle_beta   90.00
_cell.angle_gamma   90.00
#
_symmetry.space_group_name_H-M   'P 1'
#
loop_
_entity.id
_entity.type
_entity.pdbx_description
1 polymer ?
#
loop_
_entity_poly.entity_id
_entity_poly.type
_entity_poly.pdbx_seq_one_letter_code
_entity_poly.pdbx_strand_id
1 'polypeptide(L)'
;MMANYRFYIGDPNGRLRFYLGGGAGYANVRARTELWRSGSRHHHHDEQSGSKWGFAWNGTAGVSIKLTSSLKLDVSYAYQEIDGGTLESTHMIYTLDSIKTSMLRSGVSWQF
;
A
#
# COMPACT_ATOMS: atom_id res chain seq x y z
N MET A 1 4.10 6.62 7.19
CA MET A 1 5.47 6.48 6.69
C MET A 1 5.86 5.01 6.74
N MET A 2 6.51 4.48 5.69
CA MET A 2 6.97 3.08 5.63
C MET A 2 8.44 3.01 5.25
N ALA A 3 9.21 2.24 6.02
CA ALA A 3 10.57 1.87 5.66
C ALA A 3 10.52 0.58 4.83
N ASN A 4 11.25 0.54 3.72
CA ASN A 4 11.25 -0.59 2.79
C ASN A 4 12.69 -1.00 2.49
N TYR A 5 12.94 -2.30 2.46
CA TYR A 5 14.20 -2.87 2.04
C TYR A 5 14.00 -3.87 0.90
N ARG A 6 14.98 -3.96 0.00
CA ARG A 6 15.00 -4.98 -1.06
C ARG A 6 16.36 -5.67 -1.09
N PHE A 7 16.32 -6.98 -1.06
CA PHE A 7 17.44 -7.88 -1.23
C PHE A 7 17.40 -8.47 -2.63
N TYR A 8 18.50 -8.31 -3.37
CA TYR A 8 18.61 -8.85 -4.72
C TYR A 8 19.43 -10.13 -4.72
N ILE A 9 18.93 -11.15 -5.41
CA ILE A 9 19.53 -12.46 -5.57
C ILE A 9 19.98 -12.61 -7.03
N GLY A 10 21.24 -12.99 -7.21
CA GLY A 10 21.87 -13.18 -8.51
C GLY A 10 22.97 -12.16 -8.80
N ASP A 11 23.68 -12.38 -9.89
CA ASP A 11 24.82 -11.56 -10.32
C ASP A 11 24.39 -10.10 -10.56
N PRO A 12 25.02 -9.11 -9.91
CA PRO A 12 24.80 -7.68 -10.19
C PRO A 12 24.93 -7.29 -11.67
N ASN A 13 25.77 -8.01 -12.42
CA ASN A 13 25.98 -7.83 -13.86
C ASN A 13 25.17 -8.80 -14.73
N GLY A 14 24.44 -9.73 -14.09
CA GLY A 14 23.59 -10.70 -14.76
C GLY A 14 22.44 -10.05 -15.51
N ARG A 15 21.99 -10.71 -16.59
CA ARG A 15 20.80 -10.29 -17.35
C ARG A 15 19.51 -10.43 -16.55
N LEU A 16 19.46 -11.33 -15.58
CA LEU A 16 18.27 -11.61 -14.78
C LEU A 16 18.65 -11.63 -13.30
N ARG A 17 17.90 -10.90 -12.49
CA ARG A 17 18.05 -10.84 -11.04
C ARG A 17 16.70 -11.00 -10.38
N PHE A 18 16.62 -11.88 -9.39
CA PHE A 18 15.44 -11.95 -8.53
C PHE A 18 15.62 -10.99 -7.37
N TYR A 19 14.53 -10.54 -6.77
CA TYR A 19 14.60 -9.80 -5.52
C TYR A 19 13.41 -10.12 -4.63
N LEU A 20 13.69 -10.03 -3.35
CA LEU A 20 12.70 -10.07 -2.28
C LEU A 20 12.82 -8.76 -1.52
N GLY A 21 11.72 -8.25 -1.02
CA GLY A 21 11.71 -7.07 -0.22
C GLY A 21 10.59 -7.11 0.79
N GLY A 22 10.66 -6.19 1.73
CA GLY A 22 9.64 -6.03 2.73
C GLY A 22 9.84 -4.73 3.46
N GLY A 23 8.79 -4.34 4.16
CA GLY A 23 8.77 -3.08 4.86
C GLY A 23 7.78 -3.09 6.00
N ALA A 24 8.02 -2.19 6.94
CA ALA A 24 7.15 -1.96 8.07
C ALA A 24 7.06 -0.45 8.33
N GLY A 25 5.96 -0.03 8.95
CA GLY A 25 5.74 1.36 9.29
C GLY A 25 4.34 1.61 9.82
N TYR A 26 3.88 2.85 9.65
CA TYR A 26 2.56 3.28 10.10
C TYR A 26 1.84 4.04 8.99
N ALA A 27 0.54 3.83 8.84
CA ALA A 27 -0.30 4.52 7.88
C ALA A 27 -1.42 5.28 8.60
N ASN A 28 -1.70 6.51 8.17
CA ASN A 28 -2.89 7.24 8.62
C ASN A 28 -4.06 6.89 7.69
N VAL A 29 -5.04 6.18 8.22
CA VAL A 29 -6.28 5.83 7.52
C VAL A 29 -7.34 6.85 7.93
N ARG A 30 -8.01 7.44 6.93
CA ARG A 30 -9.14 8.36 7.12
C ARG A 30 -10.38 7.73 6.50
N ALA A 31 -11.40 7.50 7.30
CA ALA A 31 -12.69 7.06 6.81
C ALA A 31 -13.55 8.28 6.47
N ARG A 32 -14.03 8.39 5.23
CA ARG A 32 -15.03 9.38 4.84
C ARG A 32 -16.33 8.65 4.53
N THR A 33 -17.37 8.95 5.29
CA THR A 33 -18.71 8.39 5.05
C THR A 33 -19.53 9.44 4.29
N GLU A 34 -19.92 9.14 3.05
CA GLU A 34 -20.89 9.95 2.33
C GLU A 34 -22.25 9.24 2.40
N LEU A 35 -23.11 9.66 3.33
CA LEU A 35 -24.46 9.14 3.45
C LEU A 35 -25.34 9.77 2.37
N TRP A 36 -25.50 9.11 1.23
CA TRP A 36 -26.52 9.48 0.24
C TRP A 36 -27.88 8.94 0.67
N ARG A 37 -28.61 9.75 1.44
CA ARG A 37 -29.98 9.42 1.84
C ARG A 37 -30.93 9.80 0.72
N SER A 38 -31.32 8.82 -0.11
CA SER A 38 -32.41 8.97 -1.07
C SER A 38 -33.72 9.17 -0.30
N GLY A 39 -34.25 10.39 -0.37
CA GLY A 39 -35.53 10.75 0.24
C GLY A 39 -35.41 11.56 1.52
N SER A 40 -35.63 12.87 1.34
CA SER A 40 -36.05 13.84 2.35
C SER A 40 -34.95 14.51 3.19
N ARG A 41 -34.76 15.80 2.87
CA ARG A 41 -34.13 16.87 3.65
C ARG A 41 -32.62 16.75 3.90
N HIS A 42 -31.89 17.56 3.13
CA HIS A 42 -30.47 17.84 3.24
C HIS A 42 -30.13 18.38 4.64
N HIS A 43 -29.72 17.48 5.53
CA HIS A 43 -28.84 17.83 6.63
C HIS A 43 -27.49 17.19 6.34
N HIS A 44 -26.57 18.01 5.83
CA HIS A 44 -25.16 17.67 5.73
C HIS A 44 -24.61 17.58 7.16
N HIS A 45 -24.86 16.46 7.84
CA HIS A 45 -24.04 16.08 8.96
C HIS A 45 -22.75 15.51 8.37
N ASP A 46 -21.77 16.39 8.16
CA ASP A 46 -20.38 15.99 8.04
C ASP A 46 -19.98 15.36 9.39
N GLU A 47 -20.35 14.10 9.60
CA GLU A 47 -19.83 13.34 10.72
C GLU A 47 -18.31 13.29 10.57
N GLN A 48 -17.65 13.93 11.52
CA GLN A 48 -16.24 14.23 11.50
C GLN A 48 -15.44 12.94 11.28
N SER A 49 -14.84 12.85 10.09
CA SER A 49 -13.94 11.79 9.65
C SER A 49 -12.84 11.57 10.68
N GLY A 50 -12.93 10.49 11.45
CA GLY A 50 -11.85 10.05 12.33
C GLY A 50 -10.63 9.63 11.51
N SER A 51 -9.45 10.06 11.94
CA SER A 51 -8.18 9.56 11.37
C SER A 51 -7.49 8.65 12.38
N LYS A 52 -7.00 7.49 11.96
CA LYS A 52 -6.28 6.55 12.81
C LYS A 52 -4.94 6.19 12.21
N TRP A 53 -3.92 6.13 13.05
CA TRP A 53 -2.64 5.52 12.68
C TRP A 53 -2.69 4.02 12.97
N GLY A 54 -2.51 3.21 11.93
CA GLY A 54 -2.36 1.76 12.02
C GLY A 54 -0.93 1.35 11.71
N PHE A 55 -0.44 0.28 12.34
CA PHE A 55 0.78 -0.39 11.90
C PHE A 55 0.54 -0.97 10.51
N ALA A 56 1.57 -0.96 9.67
CA ALA A 56 1.50 -1.46 8.32
C ALA A 56 2.75 -2.23 7.99
N TRP A 57 2.60 -3.38 7.33
CA TRP A 57 3.71 -4.14 6.80
C TRP A 57 3.48 -4.51 5.34
N ASN A 58 4.56 -4.76 4.62
CA ASN A 58 4.50 -5.22 3.24
C ASN A 58 5.59 -6.24 2.95
N GLY A 59 5.34 -7.04 1.92
CA GLY A 59 6.29 -7.94 1.30
C GLY A 59 6.25 -7.77 -0.21
N THR A 60 7.39 -7.92 -0.88
CA THR A 60 7.48 -7.90 -2.33
C THR A 60 8.42 -8.99 -2.83
N ALA A 61 8.08 -9.57 -3.97
CA ALA A 61 8.93 -10.49 -4.70
C ALA A 61 8.88 -10.13 -6.18
N GLY A 62 10.02 -10.16 -6.85
CA GLY A 62 10.09 -9.76 -8.24
C GLY A 62 11.32 -10.23 -8.98
N VAL A 63 11.32 -9.94 -10.27
CA VAL A 63 12.41 -10.19 -11.20
C VAL A 63 12.73 -8.90 -11.94
N SER A 64 14.01 -8.63 -12.08
CA SER A 64 14.57 -7.54 -12.88
C SER A 64 15.37 -8.14 -14.02
N ILE A 65 15.05 -7.74 -15.24
CA ILE A 65 15.70 -8.19 -16.48
C ILE A 65 16.42 -6.99 -17.11
N LYS A 66 17.73 -7.11 -17.30
CA LYS A 66 18.55 -6.14 -18.01
C LYS A 66 18.41 -6.41 -19.52
N LEU A 67 17.70 -5.53 -20.22
CA LEU A 67 17.50 -5.60 -21.67
C LEU A 67 18.73 -5.08 -22.41
N THR A 68 19.29 -3.95 -21.95
CA THR A 68 20.54 -3.35 -22.45
C THR A 68 21.37 -2.83 -21.27
N SER A 69 22.56 -2.25 -21.54
CA SER A 69 23.37 -1.61 -20.49
C SER A 69 22.62 -0.52 -19.72
N SER A 70 21.68 0.16 -20.39
CA SER A 70 20.92 1.29 -19.84
C SER A 70 19.46 0.97 -19.55
N LEU A 71 18.90 -0.13 -20.08
CA LEU A 71 17.48 -0.46 -19.98
C LEU A 71 17.23 -1.69 -19.10
N LYS A 72 16.37 -1.55 -18.10
CA LYS A 72 15.93 -2.64 -17.22
C LYS A 72 14.40 -2.75 -17.22
N LEU A 73 13.90 -3.97 -17.37
CA LEU A 73 12.50 -4.33 -17.15
C LEU A 73 12.36 -4.93 -15.75
N ASP A 74 11.33 -4.53 -15.01
CA ASP A 74 11.03 -5.00 -13.66
C ASP A 74 9.60 -5.53 -13.62
N VAL A 75 9.42 -6.73 -13.06
CA VAL A 75 8.11 -7.31 -12.80
C VAL A 75 8.10 -7.81 -11.36
N SER A 76 7.11 -7.39 -10.57
CA SER A 76 7.00 -7.76 -9.17
C SER A 76 5.57 -7.93 -8.71
N TYR A 77 5.44 -8.74 -7.68
CA TYR A 77 4.24 -8.85 -6.86
C TYR A 77 4.54 -8.21 -5.50
N ALA A 78 3.58 -7.47 -4.96
CA ALA A 78 3.64 -6.88 -3.64
C ALA A 78 2.36 -7.18 -2.88
N TYR A 79 2.50 -7.49 -1.60
CA TYR A 79 1.41 -7.60 -0.64
C TYR A 79 1.63 -6.56 0.45
N GLN A 80 0.57 -5.87 0.85
CA GLN A 80 0.59 -4.91 1.94
C GLN A 80 -0.63 -5.13 2.84
N GLU A 81 -0.41 -5.02 4.14
CA GLU A 81 -1.45 -5.03 5.14
C GLU A 81 -1.29 -3.81 6.05
N ILE A 82 -2.41 -3.15 6.33
CA ILE A 82 -2.51 -2.07 7.30
C ILE A 82 -3.49 -2.54 8.36
N ASP A 83 -3.03 -2.59 9.61
CA ASP A 83 -3.86 -2.96 10.74
C ASP A 83 -5.05 -2.01 10.84
N GLY A 84 -6.22 -2.61 10.98
CA GLY A 84 -7.45 -1.90 11.25
C GLY A 84 -7.51 -1.41 12.69
N GLY A 85 -8.69 -0.99 13.09
CA GLY A 85 -8.99 -0.75 14.49
C GLY A 85 -10.16 0.17 14.70
N THR A 86 -10.47 0.39 15.97
CA THR A 86 -11.64 1.16 16.37
C THR A 86 -11.43 2.66 16.24
N LEU A 87 -12.38 3.35 15.60
CA LEU A 87 -12.60 4.79 15.67
C LEU A 87 -13.80 5.04 16.58
N GLU A 88 -13.62 5.83 17.63
CA GLU A 88 -14.71 6.24 18.52
C GLU A 88 -15.18 7.65 18.12
N SER A 89 -16.49 7.79 17.93
CA SER A 89 -17.20 9.07 17.81
C SER A 89 -18.10 9.22 19.03
N THR A 90 -18.46 10.46 19.38
CA THR A 90 -19.28 10.81 20.56
C THR A 90 -20.57 9.98 20.70
N HIS A 91 -21.08 9.41 19.59
CA HIS A 91 -22.31 8.60 19.59
C HIS A 91 -22.16 7.20 18.95
N MET A 92 -21.01 6.86 18.36
CA MET A 92 -20.84 5.61 17.60
C MET A 92 -19.42 5.05 17.64
N ILE A 93 -19.31 3.72 17.67
CA ILE A 93 -18.05 2.99 17.59
C ILE A 93 -17.96 2.38 16.19
N TYR A 94 -16.94 2.76 15.42
CA TYR A 94 -16.65 2.20 14.11
C TYR A 94 -15.46 1.24 14.22
N THR A 95 -15.64 -0.03 13.91
CA THR A 95 -14.54 -0.99 13.79
C THR A 95 -14.05 -0.99 12.35
N LEU A 96 -12.79 -0.59 12.12
CA LEU A 96 -12.14 -0.74 10.82
C LEU A 96 -11.48 -2.12 10.76
N ASP A 97 -11.78 -2.88 9.71
CA ASP A 97 -11.05 -4.11 9.38
C ASP A 97 -9.63 -3.78 8.86
N SER A 98 -8.74 -4.79 8.87
CA SER A 98 -7.43 -4.61 8.26
C SER A 98 -7.54 -4.43 6.75
N ILE A 99 -6.80 -3.46 6.22
CA ILE A 99 -6.76 -3.18 4.78
C ILE A 99 -5.67 -4.06 4.19
N LYS A 100 -6.05 -5.02 3.36
CA LYS A 100 -5.15 -5.91 2.64
C LYS A 100 -5.11 -5.54 1.17
N THR A 101 -3.92 -5.49 0.58
CA THR A 101 -3.75 -5.12 -0.82
C THR A 101 -2.70 -6.00 -1.47
N SER A 102 -3.07 -6.60 -2.60
CA SER A 102 -2.15 -7.30 -3.49
C SER A 102 -1.98 -6.49 -4.77
N MET A 103 -0.75 -6.32 -5.22
CA MET A 103 -0.41 -5.52 -6.39
C MET A 103 0.57 -6.26 -7.28
N LEU A 104 0.26 -6.35 -8.56
CA LEU A 104 1.22 -6.69 -9.61
C LEU A 104 1.77 -5.39 -10.20
N ARG A 105 3.09 -5.28 -10.25
CA ARG A 105 3.80 -4.14 -10.82
C ARG A 105 4.64 -4.63 -11.99
N SER A 106 4.56 -3.90 -13.10
CA SER A 106 5.56 -3.98 -14.16
C SER A 106 6.08 -2.57 -14.44
N GLY A 107 7.34 -2.46 -14.82
CA GLY A 107 7.96 -1.18 -15.10
C GLY A 107 9.23 -1.30 -15.91
N VAL A 108 9.61 -0.20 -16.55
CA VAL A 108 10.88 -0.06 -17.25
C VAL A 108 11.66 1.07 -16.61
N SER A 109 12.95 0.85 -16.39
CA SER A 109 13.86 1.83 -15.82
C SER A 109 15.01 2.07 -16.79
N TRP A 110 15.31 3.34 -17.02
CA TRP A 110 16.46 3.80 -17.79
C TRP A 110 17.53 4.30 -16.82
N GLN A 111 18.76 3.85 -17.03
CA GLN A 111 19.93 4.24 -16.24
C GLN A 111 20.92 4.97 -17.15
N PHE A 112 21.18 6.23 -16.82
CA PHE A 112 22.17 7.09 -17.49
C PHE A 112 23.57 6.81 -16.97
#